data_AF-A0A9P6X202-F1
#
_entry.id   AF-A0A9P6X202-F1
#
_cell.length_a   1.000
_cell.length_b   1.000
_cell.length_c   1.000
_cell.angle_alpha   90.00
_cell.angle_beta   90.00
_cell.angle_gamma   90.00
#
_symmetry.space_group_name_H-M   'P 1'
#
loop_
_entity.id
_entity.type
_entity.pdbx_description
1 polymer ?
#
loop_
_entity_poly.entity_id
_entity_poly.type
_entity_poly.pdbx_seq_one_letter_code
_entity_poly.pdbx_strand_id
1 'polypeptide(L)'
;MSFQQHLEQHLSNISKDTTFNVYNLNSNLSKCSSPLIKRSSDDTYLRHRLILLSTPSIGFICGLETYEYTISSKEGKIKQHVIYISKVDTTITDEATTKGVTGKLILAYLESLPPQSSVFVFARAKPQYLFAHSATNTGKTVLGDRDLVSWWLHLLNKVSIDSTGWWFVPGIEDEPSALIESGARKRNWKSAQHIQWKYGTSYPPDAQAADVIPQFEDDAKSRFLKDNLEDDMSVSNFWEVLAFSEECGSGKITGFFELRLNCSEAETGSIKEEESTDDFTKFWNKLMELDFHDKESILASTQTAIQEIESIFDSSFRFQIKVEPKEQTKQMENSKRAAVNILSAGLIKRKKV
;
A
#
# COMPACT_ATOMS: atom_id res chain seq x y z
N MET A 1 7.85 1.73 -16.12
CA MET A 1 9.25 2.13 -15.85
C MET A 1 9.79 1.22 -14.76
N SER A 2 11.09 1.22 -14.44
CA SER A 2 11.56 0.43 -13.28
C SER A 2 11.03 1.02 -11.97
N PHE A 3 10.98 0.21 -10.91
CA PHE A 3 10.61 0.67 -9.57
C PHE A 3 11.43 1.89 -9.12
N GLN A 4 12.75 1.85 -9.33
CA GLN A 4 13.64 2.96 -9.01
C GLN A 4 13.21 4.25 -9.72
N GLN A 5 12.91 4.19 -11.02
CA GLN A 5 12.50 5.36 -11.80
C GLN A 5 11.17 5.95 -11.31
N HIS A 6 10.17 5.11 -11.03
CA HIS A 6 8.91 5.57 -10.45
C HIS A 6 9.14 6.22 -9.08
N LEU A 7 9.99 5.62 -8.24
CA LEU A 7 10.27 6.15 -6.91
C LEU A 7 11.01 7.49 -6.97
N GLU A 8 11.99 7.63 -7.85
CA GLU A 8 12.67 8.91 -8.12
C GLU A 8 11.68 10.00 -8.52
N GLN A 9 10.77 9.70 -9.45
CA GLN A 9 9.73 10.64 -9.87
C GLN A 9 8.82 11.06 -8.71
N HIS A 10 8.32 10.10 -7.92
CA HIS A 10 7.44 10.40 -6.79
C HIS A 10 8.16 11.20 -5.70
N LEU A 11 9.42 10.86 -5.37
CA LEU A 11 10.20 11.53 -4.34
C LEU A 11 10.72 12.91 -4.78
N SER A 12 10.96 13.15 -6.07
CA SER A 12 11.37 14.46 -6.61
C SER A 12 10.41 15.61 -6.28
N ASN A 13 9.16 15.28 -5.96
CA ASN A 13 8.13 16.23 -5.56
C ASN A 13 8.14 16.55 -4.05
N ILE A 14 9.16 16.14 -3.30
CA ILE A 14 9.36 16.52 -1.89
C ILE A 14 10.34 17.71 -1.85
N SER A 15 10.02 18.73 -1.06
CA SER A 15 10.82 19.95 -0.95
C SER A 15 11.93 19.80 0.11
N LYS A 16 13.00 19.05 -0.18
CA LYS A 16 14.25 19.08 0.60
C LYS A 16 15.40 18.50 -0.22
N ASP A 17 16.59 19.09 -0.03
CA ASP A 17 17.87 18.45 -0.33
C ASP A 17 18.00 17.22 0.58
N THR A 18 17.65 16.03 0.08
CA THR A 18 17.62 14.80 0.87
C THR A 18 18.06 13.63 0.02
N THR A 19 18.95 12.82 0.59
CA THR A 19 19.33 11.52 0.03
C THR A 19 18.54 10.43 0.72
N PHE A 20 17.83 9.63 -0.07
CA PHE A 20 17.15 8.42 0.37
C PHE A 20 17.98 7.20 -0.04
N ASN A 21 18.23 6.29 0.90
CA ASN A 21 18.75 4.97 0.60
C ASN A 21 17.58 3.99 0.57
N VAL A 22 17.49 3.19 -0.49
CA VAL A 22 16.43 2.21 -0.68
C VAL A 22 17.05 0.83 -0.69
N TYR A 23 16.48 -0.07 0.12
CA TYR A 23 16.88 -1.47 0.23
C TYR A 23 15.70 -2.31 -0.25
N ASN A 24 15.86 -2.96 -1.39
CA ASN A 24 14.86 -3.73 -2.09
C ASN A 24 15.23 -5.22 -2.01
N LEU A 25 14.78 -5.88 -0.94
CA LEU A 25 15.15 -7.24 -0.59
C LEU A 25 14.08 -8.20 -1.09
N ASN A 26 14.51 -9.30 -1.71
CA ASN A 26 13.63 -10.34 -2.21
C ASN A 26 14.06 -11.68 -1.65
N SER A 27 13.08 -12.53 -1.32
CA SER A 27 13.32 -13.96 -1.19
C SER A 27 13.49 -14.57 -2.59
N ASN A 28 14.08 -15.76 -2.59
CA ASN A 28 14.11 -16.57 -3.79
C ASN A 28 12.70 -16.96 -4.20
N LEU A 29 12.48 -17.05 -5.51
CA LEU A 29 11.21 -17.46 -6.06
C LEU A 29 10.99 -18.96 -5.82
N SER A 30 9.96 -19.32 -5.07
CA SER A 30 9.67 -20.70 -4.64
C SER A 30 8.28 -21.14 -5.06
N LYS A 31 8.10 -22.43 -5.36
CA LYS A 31 6.77 -22.98 -5.69
C LYS A 31 5.90 -23.09 -4.44
N CYS A 32 4.64 -22.68 -4.52
CA CYS A 32 3.71 -22.70 -3.39
C CYS A 32 2.26 -23.05 -3.81
N SER A 33 1.37 -23.20 -2.83
CA SER A 33 -0.07 -23.30 -3.09
C SER A 33 -0.64 -21.96 -3.57
N SER A 34 -1.54 -22.00 -4.56
CA SER A 34 -2.17 -20.79 -5.07
C SER A 34 -2.99 -20.08 -3.98
N PRO A 35 -2.85 -18.75 -3.83
CA PRO A 35 -3.68 -18.00 -2.89
C PRO A 35 -5.12 -17.85 -3.39
N LEU A 36 -5.36 -17.91 -4.70
CA LEU A 36 -6.68 -17.60 -5.27
C LEU A 36 -7.67 -18.78 -5.21
N ILE A 37 -7.21 -20.03 -5.39
CA ILE A 37 -8.10 -21.19 -5.57
C ILE A 37 -7.40 -22.48 -5.10
N LYS A 38 -8.04 -23.28 -4.24
CA LYS A 38 -7.54 -24.62 -3.84
C LYS A 38 -7.47 -25.63 -5.00
N ARG A 39 -8.21 -25.42 -6.09
CA ARG A 39 -8.45 -26.39 -7.18
C ARG A 39 -7.85 -25.97 -8.53
N SER A 40 -6.90 -25.03 -8.56
CA SER A 40 -6.21 -24.72 -9.82
C SER A 40 -5.20 -25.82 -10.17
N SER A 41 -5.10 -26.14 -11.46
CA SER A 41 -4.05 -27.02 -12.00
C SER A 41 -2.80 -26.25 -12.42
N ASP A 42 -2.82 -24.92 -12.26
CA ASP A 42 -1.71 -24.02 -12.58
C ASP A 42 -0.63 -24.06 -11.51
N ASP A 43 0.60 -23.79 -11.92
CA ASP A 43 1.72 -23.64 -11.00
C ASP A 43 1.70 -22.22 -10.42
N THR A 44 1.89 -22.10 -9.11
CA THR A 44 2.02 -20.81 -8.44
C THR A 44 3.39 -20.69 -7.79
N TYR A 45 4.03 -19.56 -8.03
CA TYR A 45 5.32 -19.20 -7.44
C TYR A 45 5.13 -18.00 -6.53
N LEU A 46 5.86 -17.97 -5.42
CA LEU A 46 5.83 -16.90 -4.43
C LEU A 46 7.23 -16.29 -4.27
N ARG A 47 7.26 -14.97 -4.25
CA ARG A 47 8.38 -14.16 -3.80
C ARG A 47 7.92 -13.28 -2.65
N HIS A 48 8.62 -13.34 -1.53
CA HIS A 48 8.46 -12.41 -0.42
C HIS A 48 9.40 -11.23 -0.63
N ARG A 49 8.88 -10.01 -0.61
CA ARG A 49 9.64 -8.80 -0.87
C ARG A 49 9.50 -7.81 0.26
N LEU A 50 10.62 -7.21 0.66
CA LEU A 50 10.71 -6.20 1.70
C LEU A 50 11.47 -4.99 1.16
N ILE A 51 10.80 -3.84 1.14
CA ILE A 51 11.39 -2.57 0.73
C ILE A 51 11.52 -1.67 1.95
N LEU A 52 12.76 -1.34 2.31
CA LEU A 52 13.08 -0.42 3.40
C LEU A 52 13.66 0.87 2.82
N LEU A 53 13.27 2.00 3.40
CA LEU A 53 13.74 3.31 2.97
C LEU A 53 14.31 4.05 4.17
N SER A 54 15.52 4.60 4.02
CA SER A 54 16.22 5.34 5.07
C SER A 54 16.76 6.68 4.58
N THR A 55 17.10 7.56 5.53
CA THR A 55 17.96 8.72 5.26
C THR A 55 19.20 8.65 6.15
N PRO A 56 20.34 9.25 5.74
CA PRO A 56 21.55 9.26 6.55
C PRO A 56 21.36 9.88 7.95
N SER A 57 20.47 10.86 8.09
CA SER A 57 20.26 11.59 9.34
C SER A 57 19.28 10.93 10.30
N ILE A 58 18.42 10.04 9.82
CA ILE A 58 17.35 9.44 10.62
C ILE A 58 17.54 7.94 10.81
N GLY A 59 18.04 7.24 9.78
CA GLY A 59 17.91 5.78 9.67
C GLY A 59 16.65 5.40 8.88
N PHE A 60 16.16 4.17 9.03
CA PHE A 60 14.94 3.69 8.38
C PHE A 60 13.76 4.55 8.77
N ILE A 61 13.00 5.01 7.78
CA ILE A 61 11.82 5.87 7.95
C ILE A 61 10.51 5.12 7.68
N CYS A 62 10.52 4.20 6.71
CA CYS A 62 9.37 3.37 6.39
C CYS A 62 9.78 2.03 5.76
N GLY A 63 8.87 1.06 5.85
CA GLY A 63 9.00 -0.27 5.25
C GLY A 63 7.70 -0.71 4.58
N LEU A 64 7.84 -1.49 3.51
CA LEU A 64 6.76 -2.12 2.75
C LEU A 64 7.10 -3.60 2.56
N GLU A 65 6.25 -4.48 3.07
CA GLU A 65 6.34 -5.94 2.94
C GLU A 65 5.22 -6.46 2.05
N THR A 66 5.56 -7.25 1.04
CA THR A 66 4.62 -7.77 0.05
C THR A 66 4.89 -9.24 -0.26
N TYR A 67 3.82 -10.01 -0.43
CA TYR A 67 3.87 -11.34 -1.02
C TYR A 67 3.44 -11.24 -2.49
N GLU A 68 4.38 -11.53 -3.39
CA GLU A 68 4.20 -11.45 -4.84
C GLU A 68 4.03 -12.88 -5.39
N TYR A 69 2.82 -13.22 -5.80
CA TYR A 69 2.49 -14.50 -6.39
C TYR A 69 2.42 -14.39 -7.90
N THR A 70 3.07 -15.30 -8.60
CA THR A 70 2.92 -15.44 -10.05
C THR A 70 2.31 -16.79 -10.39
N ILE A 71 1.18 -16.74 -11.10
CA ILE A 71 0.42 -17.90 -11.53
C ILE A 71 0.74 -18.17 -13.00
N SER A 72 1.22 -19.37 -13.30
CA SER A 72 1.59 -19.81 -14.64
C SER A 72 0.88 -21.09 -15.04
N SER A 73 0.56 -21.23 -16.33
CA SER A 73 0.12 -22.51 -16.88
C SER A 73 1.21 -23.57 -16.75
N LYS A 74 0.84 -24.85 -16.85
CA LYS A 74 1.81 -25.97 -16.93
C LYS A 74 2.78 -25.87 -18.12
N GLU A 75 2.44 -25.07 -19.12
CA GLU A 75 3.29 -24.78 -20.29
C GLU A 75 4.27 -23.62 -20.02
N GLY A 76 4.27 -23.07 -18.80
CA GLY A 76 5.18 -22.00 -18.37
C GLY A 76 4.73 -20.58 -18.74
N LYS A 77 3.50 -20.41 -19.28
CA LYS A 77 2.97 -19.09 -19.64
C LYS A 77 2.38 -18.41 -18.42
N ILE A 78 2.86 -17.20 -18.11
CA ILE A 78 2.32 -16.36 -17.04
C ILE A 78 0.86 -16.00 -17.37
N LYS A 79 -0.04 -16.26 -16.42
CA LYS A 79 -1.47 -15.93 -16.52
C LYS A 79 -1.83 -14.69 -15.72
N GLN A 80 -1.30 -14.58 -14.51
CA GLN A 80 -1.68 -13.53 -13.58
C GLN A 80 -0.60 -13.30 -12.53
N HIS A 81 -0.46 -12.04 -12.11
CA HIS A 81 0.28 -11.64 -10.94
C HIS A 81 -0.69 -11.23 -9.83
N VAL A 82 -0.49 -11.75 -8.63
CA VAL A 82 -1.30 -11.45 -7.45
C VAL A 82 -0.37 -10.93 -6.37
N ILE A 83 -0.62 -9.71 -5.91
CA ILE A 83 0.26 -9.01 -4.98
C ILE A 83 -0.55 -8.78 -3.71
N TYR A 84 -0.07 -9.26 -2.58
CA TYR A 84 -0.64 -8.96 -1.28
C TYR A 84 0.29 -8.02 -0.51
N ILE A 85 -0.17 -6.81 -0.23
CA ILE A 85 0.55 -5.89 0.65
C ILE A 85 0.26 -6.30 2.09
N SER A 86 1.23 -6.97 2.70
CA SER A 86 1.11 -7.60 4.02
C SER A 86 1.32 -6.59 5.15
N LYS A 87 2.41 -5.83 5.10
CA LYS A 87 2.76 -4.87 6.14
C LYS A 87 3.27 -3.57 5.54
N VAL A 88 2.83 -2.45 6.12
CA VAL A 88 3.39 -1.12 5.89
C VAL A 88 3.60 -0.49 7.26
N ASP A 89 4.79 0.02 7.51
CA ASP A 89 5.10 0.65 8.79
C ASP A 89 6.05 1.83 8.62
N THR A 90 6.11 2.67 9.65
CA THR A 90 6.99 3.83 9.75
C THR A 90 7.63 3.90 11.11
N THR A 91 8.85 4.41 11.19
CA THR A 91 9.51 4.70 12.47
C THR A 91 9.28 6.15 12.92
N ILE A 92 9.14 7.08 11.98
CA ILE A 92 8.98 8.52 12.23
C ILE A 92 8.19 9.21 11.11
N THR A 93 7.36 10.19 11.48
CA THR A 93 6.39 10.84 10.55
C THR A 93 6.24 12.34 10.74
N ASP A 94 6.77 12.89 11.84
CA ASP A 94 6.64 14.29 12.24
C ASP A 94 7.61 15.22 11.50
N GLU A 95 8.67 14.67 10.90
CA GLU A 95 9.63 15.43 10.11
C GLU A 95 9.13 15.73 8.69
N ALA A 96 9.38 16.94 8.21
CA ALA A 96 8.99 17.32 6.85
C ALA A 96 9.76 16.55 5.75
N THR A 97 10.85 15.85 6.10
CA THR A 97 11.58 14.90 5.24
C THR A 97 10.85 13.56 5.07
N THR A 98 10.06 13.13 6.05
CA THR A 98 9.37 11.83 6.04
C THR A 98 7.89 11.94 5.67
N LYS A 99 7.31 13.13 5.82
CA LYS A 99 5.89 13.39 5.51
C LYS A 99 5.53 13.00 4.08
N GLY A 100 4.67 11.99 3.95
CA GLY A 100 4.13 11.51 2.67
C GLY A 100 5.08 10.59 1.89
N VAL A 101 6.27 10.27 2.41
CA VAL A 101 7.23 9.37 1.75
C VAL A 101 6.65 7.97 1.62
N THR A 102 6.03 7.42 2.66
CA THR A 102 5.46 6.06 2.62
C THR A 102 4.40 5.89 1.52
N GLY A 103 3.53 6.90 1.34
CA GLY A 103 2.55 6.86 0.26
C GLY A 103 3.20 6.91 -1.13
N LYS A 104 4.24 7.73 -1.29
CA LYS A 104 5.04 7.81 -2.53
C LYS A 104 5.77 6.51 -2.85
N LEU A 105 6.30 5.84 -1.82
CA LEU A 105 6.91 4.52 -1.94
C LEU A 105 5.92 3.49 -2.48
N ILE A 106 4.72 3.45 -1.90
CA ILE A 106 3.67 2.51 -2.31
C ILE A 106 3.17 2.83 -3.71
N LEU A 107 2.93 4.10 -4.05
CA LEU A 107 2.53 4.47 -5.42
C LEU A 107 3.58 4.06 -6.44
N ALA A 108 4.86 4.34 -6.17
CA ALA A 108 5.94 3.93 -7.04
C ALA A 108 6.03 2.40 -7.19
N TYR A 109 5.81 1.66 -6.10
CA TYR A 109 5.76 0.20 -6.12
C TYR A 109 4.60 -0.29 -7.00
N LEU A 110 3.38 0.17 -6.75
CA LEU A 110 2.18 -0.22 -7.51
C LEU A 110 2.31 0.07 -9.00
N GLU A 111 2.90 1.21 -9.36
CA GLU A 111 3.11 1.60 -10.76
C GLU A 111 4.24 0.83 -11.45
N SER A 112 5.11 0.18 -10.67
CA SER A 112 6.19 -0.67 -11.18
C SER A 112 5.81 -2.14 -11.30
N LEU A 113 4.61 -2.52 -10.87
CA LEU A 113 4.15 -3.90 -10.92
C LEU A 113 3.98 -4.37 -12.37
N PRO A 114 4.10 -5.69 -12.60
CA PRO A 114 3.73 -6.31 -13.87
C PRO A 114 2.35 -5.87 -14.37
N PRO A 115 2.14 -5.76 -15.69
CA PRO A 115 0.83 -5.53 -16.27
C PRO A 115 -0.21 -6.53 -15.74
N GLN A 116 -1.46 -6.07 -15.56
CA GLN A 116 -2.58 -6.92 -15.13
C GLN A 116 -2.44 -7.53 -13.73
N SER A 117 -1.55 -6.97 -12.91
CA SER A 117 -1.44 -7.33 -11.50
C SER A 117 -2.73 -7.05 -10.74
N SER A 118 -3.10 -8.00 -9.88
CA SER A 118 -4.20 -7.86 -8.91
C SER A 118 -3.60 -7.62 -7.52
N VAL A 119 -3.87 -6.47 -6.93
CA VAL A 119 -3.30 -6.04 -5.65
C VAL A 119 -4.34 -6.13 -4.57
N PHE A 120 -3.98 -6.75 -3.44
CA PHE A 120 -4.86 -6.93 -2.29
C PHE A 120 -4.25 -6.28 -1.05
N VAL A 121 -5.09 -5.60 -0.27
CA VAL A 121 -4.71 -4.97 1.01
C VAL A 121 -5.77 -5.24 2.07
N PHE A 122 -5.33 -5.66 3.25
CA PHE A 122 -6.16 -5.68 4.45
C PHE A 122 -5.72 -4.56 5.40
N ALA A 123 -6.48 -3.48 5.44
CA ALA A 123 -6.25 -2.34 6.30
C ALA A 123 -6.85 -2.56 7.69
N ARG A 124 -5.99 -2.90 8.64
CA ARG A 124 -6.29 -2.99 10.08
C ARG A 124 -5.31 -2.11 10.82
N ALA A 125 -5.72 -1.34 11.83
CA ALA A 125 -4.74 -0.56 12.59
C ALA A 125 -4.05 -1.44 13.64
N LYS A 126 -2.73 -1.27 13.74
CA LYS A 126 -1.90 -1.71 14.87
C LYS A 126 -0.89 -0.62 15.19
N PRO A 127 -0.39 -0.54 16.45
CA PRO A 127 0.62 0.45 16.82
C PRO A 127 1.93 0.32 16.02
N GLN A 128 2.29 -0.91 15.62
CA GLN A 128 3.46 -1.23 14.82
C GLN A 128 3.27 -2.57 14.10
N TYR A 129 4.01 -2.76 13.01
CA TYR A 129 4.02 -3.96 12.18
C TYR A 129 5.43 -4.49 11.92
N LEU A 130 6.34 -3.64 11.42
CA LEU A 130 7.69 -4.03 11.01
C LEU A 130 8.76 -3.55 11.99
N PHE A 131 8.56 -2.38 12.60
CA PHE A 131 9.57 -1.74 13.44
C PHE A 131 9.22 -1.92 14.91
N ALA A 132 9.88 -2.85 15.58
CA ALA A 132 9.59 -3.14 16.99
C ALA A 132 9.85 -1.92 17.89
N HIS A 133 8.97 -1.75 18.87
CA HIS A 133 8.86 -0.62 19.79
C HIS A 133 8.68 0.76 19.14
N SER A 134 8.54 0.86 17.81
CA SER A 134 8.31 2.16 17.16
C SER A 134 7.04 2.87 17.61
N ALA A 135 6.07 2.14 18.19
CA ALA A 135 4.85 2.73 18.75
C ALA A 135 5.10 3.65 19.96
N THR A 136 6.21 3.50 20.68
CA THR A 136 6.57 4.38 21.80
C THR A 136 7.32 5.63 21.35
N ASN A 137 7.77 5.68 20.08
CA ASN A 137 8.42 6.85 19.51
C ASN A 137 7.42 7.99 19.35
N THR A 138 7.64 9.08 20.07
CA THR A 138 6.82 10.29 20.00
C THR A 138 6.80 10.97 18.62
N GLY A 139 7.79 10.70 17.76
CA GLY A 139 7.81 11.18 16.37
C GLY A 139 6.96 10.34 15.39
N LYS A 140 6.41 9.20 15.84
CA LYS A 140 5.53 8.34 15.04
C LYS A 140 4.07 8.70 15.28
N THR A 141 3.35 8.96 14.20
CA THR A 141 1.89 9.10 14.21
C THR A 141 1.27 7.75 13.88
N VAL A 142 0.65 7.11 14.85
CA VAL A 142 -0.13 5.88 14.64
C VAL A 142 -1.55 6.26 14.18
N LEU A 143 -1.97 5.77 13.02
CA LEU A 143 -3.35 5.96 12.55
C LEU A 143 -4.29 5.01 13.28
N GLY A 144 -5.46 5.51 13.68
CA GLY A 144 -6.57 4.66 14.10
C GLY A 144 -7.24 3.98 12.90
N ASP A 145 -8.03 2.95 13.19
CA ASP A 145 -8.80 2.15 12.22
C ASP A 145 -9.44 2.95 11.08
N ARG A 146 -10.31 3.91 11.42
CA ARG A 146 -11.02 4.77 10.46
C ARG A 146 -10.05 5.53 9.55
N ASP A 147 -9.02 6.12 10.16
CA ASP A 147 -8.05 6.94 9.47
C ASP A 147 -7.17 6.11 8.54
N LEU A 148 -6.84 4.87 8.93
CA LEU A 148 -6.07 3.95 8.10
C LEU A 148 -6.88 3.47 6.89
N VAL A 149 -8.15 3.10 7.07
CA VAL A 149 -9.05 2.75 5.95
C VAL A 149 -9.18 3.93 4.99
N SER A 150 -9.44 5.13 5.53
CA SER A 150 -9.47 6.34 4.71
C SER A 150 -8.14 6.61 4.02
N TRP A 151 -6.99 6.38 4.67
CA TRP A 151 -5.68 6.61 4.09
C TRP A 151 -5.42 5.70 2.89
N TRP A 152 -5.69 4.40 3.02
CA TRP A 152 -5.59 3.45 1.92
C TRP A 152 -6.52 3.79 0.76
N LEU A 153 -7.78 4.12 1.05
CA LEU A 153 -8.75 4.51 0.01
C LEU A 153 -8.30 5.76 -0.76
N HIS A 154 -7.69 6.75 -0.10
CA HIS A 154 -7.14 7.92 -0.78
C HIS A 154 -5.83 7.64 -1.51
N LEU A 155 -5.01 6.74 -0.98
CA LEU A 155 -3.72 6.38 -1.57
C LEU A 155 -3.91 5.60 -2.87
N LEU A 156 -4.70 4.52 -2.85
CA LEU A 156 -4.98 3.71 -4.03
C LEU A 156 -5.69 4.51 -5.11
N ASN A 157 -6.50 5.50 -4.73
CA ASN A 157 -7.14 6.41 -5.67
C ASN A 157 -6.18 7.37 -6.41
N LYS A 158 -4.88 7.36 -6.09
CA LYS A 158 -3.83 8.15 -6.74
C LYS A 158 -2.93 7.34 -7.68
N VAL A 159 -3.09 6.02 -7.74
CA VAL A 159 -2.34 5.17 -8.70
C VAL A 159 -2.60 5.69 -10.10
N SER A 160 -1.58 5.96 -10.90
CA SER A 160 -1.77 6.59 -12.23
C SER A 160 -2.26 5.63 -13.33
N ILE A 161 -2.25 4.33 -13.08
CA ILE A 161 -2.64 3.28 -14.04
C ILE A 161 -4.16 3.11 -14.04
N ASP A 162 -4.76 3.04 -15.24
CA ASP A 162 -6.17 2.68 -15.40
C ASP A 162 -6.49 1.40 -14.65
N SER A 163 -7.49 1.39 -13.79
CA SER A 163 -7.72 0.27 -12.88
C SER A 163 -9.19 0.02 -12.59
N THR A 164 -9.52 -1.21 -12.21
CA THR A 164 -10.79 -1.54 -11.55
C THR A 164 -10.52 -1.80 -10.08
N GLY A 165 -11.23 -1.11 -9.19
CA GLY A 165 -11.02 -1.20 -7.75
C GLY A 165 -12.26 -1.70 -7.02
N TRP A 166 -12.05 -2.52 -6.01
CA TRP A 166 -13.07 -2.89 -5.04
C TRP A 166 -12.61 -2.51 -3.64
N TRP A 167 -13.54 -2.04 -2.83
CA TRP A 167 -13.27 -1.80 -1.42
C TRP A 167 -14.49 -2.14 -0.57
N PHE A 168 -14.24 -2.68 0.61
CA PHE A 168 -15.28 -3.18 1.50
C PHE A 168 -14.90 -2.97 2.96
N VAL A 169 -15.87 -2.54 3.77
CA VAL A 169 -15.75 -2.45 5.23
C VAL A 169 -16.72 -3.47 5.82
N PRO A 170 -16.25 -4.56 6.46
CA PRO A 170 -17.13 -5.56 7.04
C PRO A 170 -18.13 -4.95 8.02
N GLY A 171 -19.39 -5.39 7.93
CA GLY A 171 -20.48 -4.88 8.76
C GLY A 171 -21.11 -3.57 8.26
N ILE A 172 -20.66 -3.03 7.13
CA ILE A 172 -21.27 -1.86 6.48
C ILE A 172 -21.74 -2.23 5.08
N GLU A 173 -23.04 -2.15 4.85
CA GLU A 173 -23.68 -2.67 3.63
C GLU A 173 -23.55 -1.73 2.42
N ASP A 174 -23.48 -0.41 2.64
CA ASP A 174 -23.51 0.58 1.57
C ASP A 174 -22.32 1.56 1.57
N GLU A 175 -21.96 2.02 0.37
CA GLU A 175 -20.83 2.93 0.16
C GLU A 175 -20.99 4.28 0.90
N PRO A 176 -22.15 4.98 0.85
CA PRO A 176 -22.34 6.21 1.61
C PRO A 176 -22.04 6.08 3.10
N SER A 177 -22.53 5.01 3.75
CA SER A 177 -22.27 4.72 5.16
C SER A 177 -20.78 4.43 5.41
N ALA A 178 -20.15 3.62 4.56
CA ALA A 178 -18.72 3.30 4.69
C ALA A 178 -17.82 4.54 4.54
N LEU A 179 -18.17 5.46 3.64
CA LEU A 179 -17.48 6.74 3.48
C LEU A 179 -17.65 7.67 4.69
N ILE A 180 -18.80 7.61 5.38
CA ILE A 180 -19.03 8.36 6.63
C ILE A 180 -18.19 7.75 7.76
N GLU A 181 -18.29 6.43 7.99
CA GLU A 181 -17.65 5.76 9.13
C GLU A 181 -16.12 5.77 9.05
N SER A 182 -15.56 5.56 7.85
CA SER A 182 -14.11 5.72 7.62
C SER A 182 -13.64 7.18 7.69
N GLY A 183 -14.56 8.15 7.68
CA GLY A 183 -14.23 9.58 7.61
C GLY A 183 -13.75 10.04 6.23
N ALA A 184 -13.76 9.17 5.21
CA ALA A 184 -13.37 9.53 3.85
C ALA A 184 -14.27 10.63 3.25
N ARG A 185 -15.57 10.62 3.57
CA ARG A 185 -16.53 11.66 3.15
C ARG A 185 -16.13 13.03 3.71
N LYS A 186 -15.74 13.10 4.98
CA LYS A 186 -15.28 14.34 5.63
C LYS A 186 -14.00 14.88 4.98
N ARG A 187 -13.17 13.99 4.43
CA ARG A 187 -11.93 14.33 3.70
C ARG A 187 -12.16 14.59 2.21
N ASN A 188 -13.42 14.68 1.78
CA ASN A 188 -13.83 14.94 0.39
C ASN A 188 -13.29 13.90 -0.60
N TRP A 189 -13.23 12.62 -0.19
CA TRP A 189 -12.89 11.55 -1.11
C TRP A 189 -13.87 11.52 -2.29
N LYS A 190 -13.32 11.35 -3.49
CA LYS A 190 -14.07 11.13 -4.74
C LYS A 190 -13.26 10.16 -5.59
N SER A 191 -13.96 9.26 -6.27
CA SER A 191 -13.36 8.35 -7.26
C SER A 191 -12.54 9.14 -8.28
N ALA A 192 -11.32 8.69 -8.53
CA ALA A 192 -10.52 9.16 -9.66
C ALA A 192 -11.20 8.73 -10.98
N GLN A 193 -10.94 9.48 -12.05
CA GLN A 193 -11.59 9.24 -13.35
C GLN A 193 -11.10 7.95 -14.02
N HIS A 194 -9.84 7.60 -13.82
CA HIS A 194 -9.17 6.43 -14.39
C HIS A 194 -9.30 5.17 -13.52
N ILE A 195 -10.02 5.25 -12.39
CA ILE A 195 -10.27 4.08 -11.53
C ILE A 195 -11.77 3.87 -11.40
N GLN A 196 -12.23 2.68 -11.82
CA GLN A 196 -13.61 2.25 -11.64
C GLN A 196 -13.77 1.60 -10.27
N TRP A 197 -14.03 2.41 -9.24
CA TRP A 197 -14.30 1.91 -7.89
C TRP A 197 -15.69 1.29 -7.78
N LYS A 198 -15.75 0.16 -7.08
CA LYS A 198 -16.97 -0.56 -6.70
C LYS A 198 -16.92 -0.82 -5.20
N TYR A 199 -17.98 -0.48 -4.49
CA TYR A 199 -18.12 -0.89 -3.10
C TYR A 199 -18.58 -2.34 -3.01
N GLY A 200 -18.01 -3.10 -2.08
CA GLY A 200 -18.20 -4.54 -1.96
C GLY A 200 -16.98 -5.32 -2.46
N THR A 201 -17.20 -6.57 -2.88
CA THR A 201 -16.12 -7.47 -3.29
C THR A 201 -16.25 -7.86 -4.76
N SER A 202 -15.17 -8.39 -5.34
CA SER A 202 -15.17 -8.89 -6.71
C SER A 202 -15.78 -10.30 -6.85
N TYR A 203 -16.16 -10.93 -5.73
CA TYR A 203 -16.60 -12.31 -5.67
C TYR A 203 -18.14 -12.42 -5.75
N PRO A 204 -18.69 -13.42 -6.46
CA PRO A 204 -20.14 -13.64 -6.47
C PRO A 204 -20.65 -14.02 -5.07
N PRO A 205 -21.76 -13.43 -4.58
CA PRO A 205 -22.25 -13.65 -3.21
C PRO A 205 -22.67 -15.09 -2.92
N ASP A 206 -23.18 -15.79 -3.94
CA ASP A 206 -23.67 -17.18 -3.83
C ASP A 206 -22.57 -18.23 -4.09
N ALA A 207 -21.34 -17.79 -4.45
CA ALA A 207 -20.23 -18.71 -4.64
C ALA A 207 -19.74 -19.26 -3.29
N GLN A 208 -19.11 -20.43 -3.35
CA GLN A 208 -18.45 -21.02 -2.19
C GLN A 208 -17.23 -20.18 -1.80
N ALA A 209 -17.21 -19.67 -0.56
CA ALA A 209 -16.20 -18.73 -0.10
C ALA A 209 -14.78 -19.29 -0.22
N ALA A 210 -14.60 -20.57 0.13
CA ALA A 210 -13.32 -21.27 0.07
C ALA A 210 -12.76 -21.44 -1.37
N ASP A 211 -13.61 -21.30 -2.39
CA ASP A 211 -13.23 -21.47 -3.79
C ASP A 211 -12.85 -20.14 -4.47
N VAL A 212 -13.32 -19.00 -3.96
CA VAL A 212 -13.17 -17.70 -4.64
C VAL A 212 -12.44 -16.63 -3.81
N ILE A 213 -12.44 -16.75 -2.48
CA ILE A 213 -11.78 -15.77 -1.61
C ILE A 213 -10.29 -16.10 -1.49
N PRO A 214 -9.40 -15.16 -1.85
CA PRO A 214 -7.97 -15.37 -1.74
C PRO A 214 -7.51 -15.56 -0.30
N GLN A 215 -6.64 -16.55 -0.10
CA GLN A 215 -6.03 -16.91 1.18
C GLN A 215 -4.55 -16.51 1.19
N PHE A 216 -4.25 -15.37 1.81
CA PHE A 216 -2.90 -14.87 2.03
C PHE A 216 -2.35 -15.19 3.43
N GLU A 217 -1.03 -15.15 3.59
CA GLU A 217 -0.38 -15.30 4.90
C GLU A 217 -0.76 -14.15 5.86
N ASP A 218 -0.94 -14.47 7.14
CA ASP A 218 -1.29 -13.55 8.24
C ASP A 218 -2.56 -12.67 8.05
N ASP A 219 -3.37 -12.98 7.04
CA ASP A 219 -4.60 -12.25 6.70
C ASP A 219 -5.84 -12.76 7.48
N ALA A 220 -6.74 -11.83 7.83
CA ALA A 220 -7.95 -12.14 8.58
C ALA A 220 -8.89 -13.11 7.85
N LYS A 221 -9.02 -12.99 6.52
CA LYS A 221 -9.87 -13.87 5.71
C LYS A 221 -9.34 -15.30 5.76
N SER A 222 -8.03 -15.46 5.59
CA SER A 222 -7.38 -16.76 5.63
C SER A 222 -7.50 -17.44 7.00
N ARG A 223 -7.25 -16.69 8.09
CA ARG A 223 -7.43 -17.20 9.45
C ARG A 223 -8.88 -17.62 9.68
N PHE A 224 -9.83 -16.74 9.36
CA PHE A 224 -11.24 -17.01 9.54
C PHE A 224 -11.70 -18.24 8.75
N LEU A 225 -11.32 -18.36 7.48
CA LEU A 225 -11.60 -19.54 6.68
C LEU A 225 -10.98 -20.78 7.32
N LYS A 226 -9.68 -20.78 7.65
CA LYS A 226 -9.01 -21.94 8.27
C LYS A 226 -9.73 -22.44 9.53
N ASP A 227 -10.20 -21.51 10.37
CA ASP A 227 -10.83 -21.84 11.66
C ASP A 227 -12.33 -22.20 11.52
N ASN A 228 -13.02 -21.72 10.49
CA ASN A 228 -14.47 -21.82 10.30
C ASN A 228 -14.85 -22.44 8.94
N LEU A 229 -14.00 -23.30 8.38
CA LEU A 229 -14.26 -24.02 7.13
C LEU A 229 -15.43 -25.00 7.32
N GLU A 230 -16.65 -24.48 7.24
CA GLU A 230 -17.80 -25.25 6.82
C GLU A 230 -17.76 -25.32 5.29
N ASP A 231 -17.78 -26.53 4.72
CA ASP A 231 -17.52 -26.78 3.29
C ASP A 231 -18.55 -26.12 2.35
N ASP A 232 -19.63 -25.55 2.88
CA ASP A 232 -20.74 -24.94 2.13
C ASP A 232 -20.95 -23.43 2.39
N MET A 233 -20.05 -22.76 3.12
CA MET A 233 -20.17 -21.32 3.42
C MET A 233 -20.12 -20.47 2.15
N SER A 234 -21.21 -19.73 1.89
CA SER A 234 -21.27 -18.76 0.79
C SER A 234 -20.43 -17.51 1.06
N VAL A 235 -20.06 -16.78 0.02
CA VAL A 235 -19.35 -15.48 0.13
C VAL A 235 -20.16 -14.48 0.96
N SER A 236 -21.49 -14.40 0.76
CA SER A 236 -22.35 -13.48 1.55
C SER A 236 -22.26 -13.80 3.04
N ASN A 237 -22.48 -15.07 3.40
CA ASN A 237 -22.42 -15.51 4.80
C ASN A 237 -21.03 -15.31 5.39
N PHE A 238 -19.96 -15.58 4.62
CA PHE A 238 -18.59 -15.35 5.07
C PHE A 238 -18.37 -13.90 5.51
N TRP A 239 -18.78 -12.91 4.70
CA TRP A 239 -18.57 -11.50 5.04
C TRP A 239 -19.45 -11.02 6.19
N GLU A 240 -20.66 -11.56 6.31
CA GLU A 240 -21.55 -11.30 7.45
C GLU A 240 -20.91 -11.80 8.75
N VAL A 241 -20.40 -13.03 8.79
CA VAL A 241 -19.80 -13.58 10.01
C VAL A 241 -18.42 -12.95 10.30
N LEU A 242 -17.62 -12.67 9.27
CA LEU A 242 -16.32 -11.99 9.44
C LEU A 242 -16.48 -10.62 10.12
N ALA A 243 -17.59 -9.91 9.90
CA ALA A 243 -17.89 -8.64 10.54
C ALA A 243 -18.02 -8.74 12.08
N PHE A 244 -18.28 -9.93 12.62
CA PHE A 244 -18.34 -10.18 14.06
C PHE A 244 -17.02 -10.74 14.62
N SER A 245 -16.01 -10.98 13.78
CA SER A 245 -14.70 -11.46 14.21
C SER A 245 -13.99 -10.47 15.13
N GLU A 246 -13.01 -10.95 15.90
CA GLU A 246 -12.20 -10.07 16.75
C GLU A 246 -11.39 -9.04 15.95
N GLU A 247 -11.10 -9.35 14.68
CA GLU A 247 -10.27 -8.50 13.82
C GLU A 247 -11.05 -7.41 13.11
N CYS A 248 -12.30 -7.68 12.73
CA CYS A 248 -13.13 -6.77 11.94
C CYS A 248 -14.38 -6.26 12.69
N GLY A 249 -14.70 -6.84 13.86
CA GLY A 249 -15.85 -6.49 14.68
C GLY A 249 -15.47 -5.81 16.00
N SER A 250 -16.40 -5.84 16.96
CA SER A 250 -16.21 -5.29 18.32
C SER A 250 -15.78 -3.81 18.36
N GLY A 251 -16.35 -2.99 17.47
CA GLY A 251 -16.07 -1.55 17.40
C GLY A 251 -14.80 -1.16 16.63
N LYS A 252 -14.06 -2.15 16.10
CA LYS A 252 -12.97 -1.92 15.14
C LYS A 252 -13.54 -1.63 13.76
N ILE A 253 -12.78 -0.87 12.96
CA ILE A 253 -13.11 -0.64 11.55
C ILE A 253 -11.91 -1.09 10.71
N THR A 254 -12.14 -2.08 9.86
CA THR A 254 -11.13 -2.58 8.93
C THR A 254 -11.59 -2.41 7.49
N GLY A 255 -10.65 -2.38 6.56
CA GLY A 255 -10.93 -2.21 5.13
C GLY A 255 -10.25 -3.30 4.32
N PHE A 256 -10.99 -3.89 3.40
CA PHE A 256 -10.45 -4.76 2.37
C PHE A 256 -10.41 -4.00 1.06
N PHE A 257 -9.26 -4.03 0.38
CA PHE A 257 -9.08 -3.40 -0.91
C PHE A 257 -8.57 -4.41 -1.92
N GLU A 258 -9.11 -4.32 -3.13
CA GLU A 258 -8.61 -5.03 -4.30
C GLU A 258 -8.46 -4.02 -5.44
N LEU A 259 -7.31 -4.00 -6.10
CA LEU A 259 -7.05 -3.15 -7.25
C LEU A 259 -6.50 -4.00 -8.39
N ARG A 260 -7.23 -4.06 -9.51
CA ARG A 260 -6.77 -4.74 -10.74
C ARG A 260 -6.28 -3.69 -11.72
N LEU A 261 -4.99 -3.76 -12.05
CA LEU A 261 -4.35 -2.83 -12.97
C LEU A 261 -4.70 -3.20 -14.42
N ASN A 262 -5.32 -2.32 -15.19
CA ASN A 262 -5.66 -2.55 -16.59
C ASN A 262 -4.49 -2.10 -17.47
N CYS A 263 -3.42 -2.90 -17.55
CA CYS A 263 -2.29 -2.60 -18.43
C CYS A 263 -2.29 -3.53 -19.66
N SER A 264 -2.14 -2.95 -20.85
CA SER A 264 -2.31 -3.62 -22.14
C SER A 264 -1.10 -4.44 -22.61
N GLU A 265 -0.01 -4.46 -21.85
CA GLU A 265 1.21 -5.18 -22.24
C GLU A 265 1.16 -6.62 -21.73
N ALA A 266 1.21 -7.59 -22.65
CA ALA A 266 1.31 -9.00 -22.28
C ALA A 266 2.77 -9.32 -21.95
N GLU A 267 3.04 -9.82 -20.74
CA GLU A 267 4.37 -10.33 -20.41
C GLU A 267 4.62 -11.67 -21.09
N THR A 268 5.71 -11.73 -21.85
CA THR A 268 6.33 -12.96 -22.35
C THR A 268 7.56 -13.26 -21.51
N GLY A 269 7.37 -13.97 -20.41
CA GLY A 269 8.45 -14.46 -19.55
C GLY A 269 8.27 -15.94 -19.26
N SER A 270 9.38 -16.65 -19.07
CA SER A 270 9.38 -18.00 -18.51
C SER A 270 9.88 -17.91 -17.08
N ILE A 271 9.14 -18.49 -16.14
CA ILE A 271 9.47 -18.47 -14.72
C ILE A 271 10.29 -19.71 -14.38
N LYS A 272 11.35 -19.52 -13.58
CA LYS A 272 12.14 -20.61 -13.03
C LYS A 272 12.25 -20.43 -11.53
N GLU A 273 12.12 -21.53 -10.82
CA GLU A 273 12.38 -21.59 -9.39
C GLU A 273 13.86 -21.27 -9.13
N GLU A 274 14.11 -20.49 -8.10
CA GLU A 274 15.45 -20.13 -7.64
C GLU A 274 15.84 -21.05 -6.49
N GLU A 275 17.15 -21.33 -6.32
CA GLU A 275 17.60 -22.19 -5.23
C GLU A 275 17.21 -21.58 -3.89
N SER A 276 16.52 -22.34 -3.04
CA SER A 276 16.04 -21.86 -1.75
C SER A 276 17.21 -21.54 -0.81
N THR A 277 17.36 -20.26 -0.44
CA THR A 277 18.23 -19.82 0.64
C THR A 277 17.39 -19.23 1.75
N ASP A 278 17.83 -19.43 3.00
CA ASP A 278 17.13 -18.91 4.19
C ASP A 278 17.53 -17.46 4.52
N ASP A 279 18.25 -16.82 3.60
CA ASP A 279 18.90 -15.53 3.78
C ASP A 279 17.91 -14.40 4.02
N PHE A 280 16.81 -14.40 3.28
CA PHE A 280 15.71 -13.46 3.50
C PHE A 280 15.09 -13.64 4.89
N THR A 281 14.80 -14.89 5.30
CA THR A 281 14.20 -15.18 6.60
C THR A 281 15.13 -14.79 7.75
N LYS A 282 16.43 -15.06 7.63
CA LYS A 282 17.45 -14.65 8.61
C LYS A 282 17.43 -13.14 8.81
N PHE A 283 17.51 -12.36 7.72
CA PHE A 283 17.45 -10.91 7.83
C PHE A 283 16.10 -10.43 8.37
N TRP A 284 15.00 -11.02 7.92
CA TRP A 284 13.65 -10.64 8.36
C TRP A 284 13.49 -10.85 9.88
N ASN A 285 13.93 -12.01 10.40
CA ASN A 285 13.95 -12.28 11.84
C ASN A 285 14.85 -11.27 12.57
N LYS A 286 16.03 -10.96 11.99
CA LYS A 286 16.93 -9.98 12.58
C LYS A 286 16.28 -8.60 12.68
N LEU A 287 15.55 -8.16 11.65
CA LEU A 287 14.83 -6.89 11.65
C LEU A 287 13.79 -6.83 12.77
N MET A 288 13.10 -7.94 13.06
CA MET A 288 12.10 -8.02 14.12
C MET A 288 12.70 -7.92 15.54
N GLU A 289 13.98 -8.27 15.71
CA GLU A 289 14.71 -8.16 16.99
C GLU A 289 15.24 -6.76 17.28
N LEU A 290 15.28 -5.87 16.28
CA LEU A 290 15.82 -4.53 16.41
C LEU A 290 14.87 -3.59 17.17
N ASP A 291 15.38 -2.43 17.58
CA ASP A 291 14.63 -1.47 18.38
C ASP A 291 14.53 -0.10 17.71
N PHE A 292 13.32 0.46 17.66
CA PHE A 292 13.00 1.71 16.99
C PHE A 292 12.22 2.68 17.90
N HIS A 293 12.37 2.57 19.23
CA HIS A 293 11.62 3.39 20.19
C HIS A 293 11.96 4.89 20.19
N ASP A 294 13.15 5.29 19.74
CA ASP A 294 13.55 6.69 19.61
C ASP A 294 14.53 6.92 18.43
N LYS A 295 14.93 8.18 18.19
CA LYS A 295 15.78 8.53 17.04
C LYS A 295 17.17 7.90 17.08
N GLU A 296 17.75 7.77 18.26
CA GLU A 296 19.09 7.18 18.43
C GLU A 296 19.03 5.68 18.14
N SER A 297 18.01 5.01 18.68
CA SER A 297 17.74 3.59 18.46
C SER A 297 17.41 3.29 17.00
N ILE A 298 16.62 4.15 16.32
CA ILE A 298 16.37 4.01 14.88
C ILE A 298 17.69 4.03 14.11
N LEU A 299 18.56 5.02 14.37
CA LEU A 299 19.82 5.15 13.65
C LEU A 299 20.75 3.95 13.91
N ALA A 300 20.90 3.55 15.18
CA ALA A 300 21.72 2.40 15.58
C ALA A 300 21.21 1.09 14.96
N SER A 301 19.91 0.80 15.11
CA SER A 301 19.27 -0.38 14.51
C SER A 301 19.37 -0.38 12.99
N THR A 302 19.26 0.78 12.36
CA THR A 302 19.44 0.91 10.91
C THR A 302 20.86 0.54 10.50
N GLN A 303 21.88 1.00 11.22
CA GLN A 303 23.27 0.65 10.94
C GLN A 303 23.51 -0.86 11.10
N THR A 304 23.00 -1.46 12.17
CA THR A 304 23.07 -2.93 12.37
C THR A 304 22.37 -3.68 11.26
N ALA A 305 21.17 -3.26 10.86
CA ALA A 305 20.44 -3.89 9.77
C ALA A 305 21.19 -3.78 8.44
N ILE A 306 21.78 -2.62 8.13
CA ILE A 306 22.56 -2.43 6.90
C ILE A 306 23.77 -3.37 6.86
N GLN A 307 24.49 -3.52 7.98
CA GLN A 307 25.62 -4.45 8.06
C GLN A 307 25.19 -5.90 7.81
N GLU A 308 24.03 -6.29 8.33
CA GLU A 308 23.47 -7.62 8.09
C GLU A 308 23.00 -7.80 6.64
N ILE A 309 22.39 -6.78 6.03
CA ILE A 309 22.02 -6.84 4.61
C ILE A 309 23.26 -7.00 3.74
N GLU A 310 24.32 -6.23 4.01
CA GLU A 310 25.59 -6.28 3.28
C GLU A 310 26.34 -7.61 3.44
N SER A 311 26.10 -8.35 4.53
CA SER A 311 26.70 -9.67 4.75
C SER A 311 25.95 -10.80 4.04
N ILE A 312 24.64 -10.62 3.83
CA ILE A 312 23.74 -11.64 3.29
C ILE A 312 23.50 -11.46 1.78
N PHE A 313 23.28 -10.23 1.32
CA PHE A 313 22.81 -9.95 -0.04
C PHE A 313 23.90 -9.30 -0.91
N ASP A 314 23.85 -9.54 -2.21
CA ASP A 314 24.76 -8.92 -3.18
C ASP A 314 24.46 -7.43 -3.42
N SER A 315 25.37 -6.66 -4.03
CA SER A 315 25.17 -5.20 -4.14
C SER A 315 23.91 -4.73 -4.89
N SER A 316 23.15 -5.62 -5.56
CA SER A 316 21.97 -5.27 -6.34
C SER A 316 20.74 -4.93 -5.49
N PHE A 317 20.76 -5.19 -4.18
CA PHE A 317 19.64 -4.89 -3.28
C PHE A 317 19.44 -3.39 -3.02
N ARG A 318 20.44 -2.53 -3.26
CA ARG A 318 20.36 -1.11 -2.87
C ARG A 318 20.56 -0.13 -4.00
N PHE A 319 19.87 1.00 -3.89
CA PHE A 319 20.11 2.18 -4.70
C PHE A 319 19.85 3.46 -3.89
N GLN A 320 20.37 4.58 -4.37
CA GLN A 320 20.22 5.89 -3.73
C GLN A 320 19.42 6.83 -4.63
N ILE A 321 18.53 7.60 -4.03
CA ILE A 321 17.78 8.66 -4.68
C ILE A 321 18.16 9.97 -4.04
N LYS A 322 18.72 10.90 -4.82
CA LYS A 322 18.99 12.27 -4.40
C LYS A 322 17.88 13.18 -4.91
N VAL A 323 17.23 13.89 -3.99
CA VAL A 323 16.22 14.90 -4.34
C VAL A 323 16.89 16.26 -4.24
N GLU A 324 17.09 16.91 -5.38
CA GLU A 324 17.60 18.27 -5.44
C GLU A 324 16.49 19.30 -5.18
N PRO A 325 16.79 20.44 -4.53
CA PRO A 325 15.82 21.50 -4.35
C PRO A 325 15.39 22.05 -5.71
N LYS A 326 14.09 21.99 -6.03
CA LYS A 326 13.54 22.72 -7.19
C LYS A 326 13.79 24.21 -6.95
N GLU A 327 14.62 24.84 -7.79
CA GLU A 327 14.70 26.30 -7.83
C GLU A 327 13.29 26.84 -8.02
N GLN A 328 12.82 27.67 -7.09
CA GLN A 328 11.59 28.39 -7.28
C GLN A 328 11.79 29.29 -8.49
N THR A 329 11.24 28.91 -9.64
CA THR A 329 11.04 29.84 -10.74
C THR A 329 10.07 30.88 -10.20
N LYS A 330 10.60 32.05 -9.81
CA LYS A 330 9.80 33.25 -9.60
C LYS A 330 9.02 33.48 -10.88
N GLN A 331 7.75 33.07 -10.91
CA GLN A 331 6.83 33.61 -11.90
C GLN A 331 6.82 35.12 -11.65
N MET A 332 7.40 35.88 -12.58
CA MET A 332 7.21 37.32 -12.64
C MET A 332 5.71 37.58 -12.68
N GLU A 333 5.18 38.12 -11.59
CA GLU A 333 3.94 38.89 -11.62
C GLU A 333 4.15 40.05 -12.60
N ASN A 334 3.76 39.84 -13.84
CA ASN A 334 3.52 40.91 -14.80
C ASN A 334 2.22 40.60 -15.54
N SER A 335 1.11 40.74 -14.84
CA SER A 335 -0.13 41.18 -15.48
C SER A 335 -0.72 42.30 -14.65
N LYS A 336 -0.44 43.54 -15.08
CA LYS A 336 -1.29 44.69 -14.73
C LYS A 336 -2.69 44.35 -15.25
N ARG A 337 -3.60 43.94 -14.36
CA ARG A 337 -5.03 43.94 -14.68
C ARG A 337 -5.42 45.40 -14.91
N ALA A 338 -5.79 45.73 -16.14
CA ALA A 338 -6.42 47.00 -16.46
C ALA A 338 -7.73 47.11 -15.65
N ALA A 339 -7.87 48.18 -14.87
CA ALA A 339 -9.10 48.52 -14.18
C ALA A 339 -10.18 48.82 -15.23
N VAL A 340 -11.17 47.94 -15.35
CA VAL A 340 -12.39 48.22 -16.11
C VAL A 340 -13.29 49.07 -15.23
N ASN A 341 -13.27 50.38 -15.48
CA ASN A 341 -14.23 51.32 -14.91
C ASN A 341 -15.63 51.01 -15.45
N ILE A 342 -16.53 50.53 -14.60
CA ILE A 342 -17.96 50.48 -14.91
C ILE A 342 -18.56 51.84 -14.51
N LEU A 343 -18.97 52.61 -15.51
CA LEU A 343 -19.72 53.85 -15.34
C LEU A 343 -21.12 53.58 -14.79
N SER A 344 -21.41 54.24 -13.67
CA SER A 344 -22.70 54.76 -13.19
C SER A 344 -23.98 54.33 -13.92
N ALA A 345 -24.85 53.60 -13.23
CA ALA A 345 -26.30 53.70 -13.39
C ALA A 345 -26.93 53.79 -12.00
N GLY A 346 -27.44 54.98 -11.67
CA GLY A 346 -27.97 55.31 -10.35
C GLY A 346 -29.30 54.63 -10.06
N LEU A 347 -29.53 54.34 -8.78
CA LEU A 347 -30.88 54.19 -8.22
C LEU A 347 -30.92 54.79 -6.81
N ILE A 348 -31.88 55.70 -6.67
CA ILE A 348 -32.15 56.62 -5.58
C ILE A 348 -32.75 55.86 -4.38
N LYS A 349 -32.19 56.02 -3.18
CA LYS A 349 -32.86 55.61 -1.93
C LYS A 349 -33.88 56.67 -1.50
N ARG A 350 -35.17 56.33 -1.55
CA ARG A 350 -36.23 57.09 -0.87
C ARG A 350 -36.12 56.90 0.65
N LYS A 351 -36.16 58.02 1.38
CA LYS A 351 -36.18 58.13 2.84
C LYS A 351 -37.61 57.87 3.33
N LYS A 352 -37.80 57.01 4.34
CA LYS A 352 -39.07 56.94 5.09
C LYS A 352 -39.07 58.04 6.16
N VAL A 353 -40.17 58.80 6.21
CA VAL A 353 -40.81 59.22 7.46
C VAL A 353 -41.88 58.17 7.75
#